data_AF-A0AAC9QU87-F1
#
_entry.id   AF-A0AAC9QU87-F1
#
_cell.length_a   1.000
_cell.length_b   1.000
_cell.length_c   1.000
_cell.angle_alpha   90.00
_cell.angle_beta   90.00
_cell.angle_gamma   90.00
#
_symmetry.space_group_name_H-M   'P 1'
#
loop_
_entity.id
_entity.type
_entity.pdbx_description
1 polymer ?
#
loop_
_entity_poly.entity_id
_entity_poly.type
_entity_poly.pdbx_seq_one_letter_code
_entity_poly.pdbx_strand_id
1 'polypeptide(L)'
;MGKYYEKKTLIEQLQKKAVELGRVPASEDMIDPPAKAYLGFFKKWEKAVKAAGISTSGLNPAPVKAESPVIPEIAEPAEAVANDPEPVEDTPSQGRRRYSKSIITQMLLDEFKRLGKKPTRKEIDANKNLPTVSTCLNYFGTTRIGDVWDEILKDL
;
A
#
# COMPACT_ATOMS: atom_id res chain seq x y z
N MET A 1 1.36 -33.58 -19.13
CA MET A 1 2.66 -32.86 -19.05
C MET A 1 2.46 -31.57 -18.28
N GLY A 2 3.05 -31.42 -17.10
CA GLY A 2 3.07 -30.13 -16.41
C GLY A 2 4.00 -29.20 -17.17
N LYS A 3 3.49 -28.10 -17.72
CA LYS A 3 4.34 -27.04 -18.28
C LYS A 3 5.18 -26.48 -17.11
N TYR A 4 6.47 -26.77 -17.09
CA TYR A 4 7.39 -26.17 -16.13
C TYR A 4 7.66 -24.74 -16.61
N TYR A 5 7.09 -23.78 -15.90
CA TYR A 5 7.38 -22.38 -16.17
C TYR A 5 8.61 -21.97 -15.40
N GLU A 6 9.60 -21.38 -16.05
CA GLU A 6 10.70 -20.75 -15.35
C GLU A 6 10.34 -19.32 -14.94
N LYS A 7 10.90 -18.87 -13.82
CA LYS A 7 10.68 -17.52 -13.31
C LYS A 7 10.98 -16.44 -14.36
N LYS A 8 12.01 -16.65 -15.18
CA LYS A 8 12.42 -15.74 -16.26
C LYS A 8 11.39 -15.69 -17.39
N THR A 9 10.93 -16.85 -17.86
CA THR A 9 9.89 -16.96 -18.90
C THR A 9 8.60 -16.27 -18.49
N LEU A 10 8.19 -16.45 -17.22
CA LEU A 10 7.03 -15.76 -16.67
C LEU A 10 7.21 -14.23 -16.72
N ILE A 11 8.36 -13.72 -16.27
CA ILE A 11 8.64 -12.28 -16.33
C ILE A 11 8.62 -11.77 -17.78
N GLU A 12 9.25 -12.48 -18.72
CA GLU A 12 9.31 -12.08 -20.12
C GLU A 12 7.91 -12.01 -20.75
N GLN A 13 7.07 -13.02 -20.50
CA GLN A 13 5.69 -12.98 -20.99
C GLN A 13 4.88 -11.85 -20.33
N LEU A 14 5.12 -11.59 -19.05
CA LEU A 14 4.49 -10.48 -18.34
C LEU A 14 4.88 -9.12 -18.93
N GLN A 15 6.17 -8.93 -19.23
CA GLN A 15 6.67 -7.73 -19.91
C GLN A 15 6.09 -7.59 -21.31
N LYS A 16 6.10 -8.67 -22.11
CA LYS A 16 5.54 -8.66 -23.47
C LYS A 16 4.07 -8.26 -23.45
N LYS A 17 3.29 -8.81 -22.52
CA LYS A 17 1.87 -8.47 -22.38
C LYS A 17 1.66 -7.04 -21.88
N ALA A 18 2.52 -6.55 -21.00
CA ALA A 18 2.48 -5.17 -20.55
C ALA A 18 2.75 -4.18 -21.69
N VAL A 19 3.72 -4.48 -22.55
CA VAL A 19 4.02 -3.71 -23.77
C VAL A 19 2.85 -3.77 -24.75
N GLU A 20 2.28 -4.96 -24.98
CA GLU A 20 1.13 -5.16 -25.88
C GLU A 20 -0.11 -4.40 -25.42
N LEU A 21 -0.38 -4.40 -24.11
CA LEU A 21 -1.54 -3.71 -23.53
C LEU A 21 -1.28 -2.22 -23.28
N GLY A 22 -0.02 -1.78 -23.30
CA GLY A 22 0.38 -0.42 -22.89
C GLY A 22 0.00 -0.10 -21.43
N ARG A 23 -0.29 -1.11 -20.61
CA ARG A 23 -0.71 -0.99 -19.22
C ARG A 23 -0.22 -2.19 -18.42
N VAL A 24 -0.26 -2.07 -17.09
CA VAL A 24 0.06 -3.19 -16.20
C VAL A 24 -0.93 -4.34 -16.45
N PRO A 25 -0.46 -5.53 -16.87
CA PRO A 25 -1.34 -6.67 -17.09
C PRO A 25 -1.94 -7.09 -15.75
N ALA A 26 -3.25 -7.29 -15.69
CA ALA A 26 -3.91 -7.89 -14.54
C ALA A 26 -3.80 -9.41 -14.61
N SER A 27 -4.09 -10.08 -13.50
CA SER A 27 -4.17 -11.54 -13.46
C SER A 27 -5.21 -12.12 -14.43
N GLU A 28 -6.22 -11.33 -14.80
CA GLU A 28 -7.27 -11.70 -15.76
C GLU A 28 -6.80 -11.59 -17.22
N ASP A 29 -5.86 -10.69 -17.52
CA ASP A 29 -5.27 -10.56 -18.87
C ASP A 29 -4.32 -11.71 -19.21
N MET A 30 -3.97 -12.55 -18.21
CA MET A 30 -3.00 -13.65 -18.30
C MET A 30 -3.67 -15.02 -18.16
N ILE A 31 -4.07 -15.55 -19.32
CA ILE A 31 -4.78 -16.82 -19.46
C ILE A 31 -3.78 -17.98 -19.67
N ASP A 32 -2.78 -17.81 -20.54
CA ASP A 32 -1.67 -18.76 -20.75
C ASP A 32 -0.36 -17.97 -20.77
N PRO A 33 0.47 -18.04 -19.71
CA PRO A 33 0.38 -18.87 -18.52
C PRO A 33 -0.71 -18.39 -17.56
N PRO A 34 -1.36 -19.31 -16.81
CA PRO A 34 -2.38 -18.92 -15.86
C PRO A 34 -1.77 -18.13 -14.70
N ALA A 35 -2.50 -17.15 -14.17
CA ALA A 35 -2.10 -16.39 -12.97
C ALA A 35 -1.61 -17.28 -11.81
N LYS A 36 -2.15 -18.50 -11.68
CA LYS A 36 -1.72 -19.49 -10.68
C LYS A 36 -0.25 -19.89 -10.82
N ALA A 37 0.29 -19.95 -12.05
CA ALA A 37 1.71 -20.18 -12.29
C ALA A 37 2.54 -19.05 -11.67
N TYR A 38 2.20 -17.80 -11.98
CA TYR A 38 2.84 -16.62 -11.39
C TYR A 38 2.75 -16.58 -9.86
N LEU A 39 1.58 -16.90 -9.30
CA LEU A 39 1.39 -16.98 -7.85
C LEU A 39 2.24 -18.09 -7.21
N GLY A 40 2.49 -19.20 -7.91
CA GLY A 40 3.39 -20.26 -7.45
C GLY A 40 4.83 -19.78 -7.23
N PHE A 41 5.35 -18.93 -8.13
CA PHE A 41 6.73 -18.42 -8.04
C PHE A 41 6.87 -17.15 -7.21
N PHE A 42 5.94 -16.21 -7.37
CA PHE A 42 6.05 -14.86 -6.79
C PHE A 42 5.19 -14.66 -5.55
N LYS A 43 4.34 -15.64 -5.20
CA LYS A 43 3.33 -15.61 -4.12
C LYS A 43 2.24 -14.54 -4.29
N LYS A 44 2.51 -13.46 -5.03
CA LYS A 44 1.60 -12.34 -5.31
C LYS A 44 1.81 -11.80 -6.71
N TRP A 45 0.73 -11.37 -7.36
CA TRP A 45 0.77 -10.75 -8.69
C TRP A 45 1.63 -9.49 -8.73
N GLU A 46 1.44 -8.59 -7.77
CA GLU A 46 2.21 -7.35 -7.64
C GLU A 46 3.72 -7.60 -7.57
N LYS A 47 4.14 -8.73 -6.98
CA LYS A 47 5.54 -9.13 -6.91
C LYS A 47 6.06 -9.61 -8.26
N ALA A 48 5.23 -10.29 -9.06
CA ALA A 48 5.58 -10.68 -10.42
C ALA A 48 5.73 -9.45 -11.33
N VAL A 49 4.77 -8.53 -11.24
CA VAL A 49 4.76 -7.25 -11.97
C VAL A 49 5.97 -6.38 -11.58
N LYS A 50 6.25 -6.26 -10.28
CA LYS A 50 7.45 -5.57 -9.79
C LYS A 50 8.73 -6.25 -10.25
N ALA A 51 8.78 -7.57 -10.27
CA ALA A 51 9.94 -8.32 -10.78
C ALA A 51 10.13 -8.15 -12.30
N ALA A 52 9.06 -7.86 -13.03
CA ALA A 52 9.11 -7.46 -14.43
C ALA A 52 9.54 -6.01 -14.65
N GLY A 53 9.84 -5.25 -13.59
CA GLY A 53 10.22 -3.84 -13.69
C GLY A 53 9.05 -2.91 -14.00
N ILE A 54 7.82 -3.41 -13.89
CA ILE A 54 6.60 -2.64 -14.13
C ILE A 54 6.22 -2.00 -12.79
N SER A 55 6.44 -0.70 -12.64
CA SER A 55 6.14 0.01 -11.40
C SER A 55 4.64 0.25 -11.26
N THR A 56 4.02 -0.37 -10.27
CA THR A 56 2.61 -0.14 -9.87
C THR A 56 2.44 1.13 -9.02
N SER A 57 3.38 2.09 -9.11
CA SER A 57 3.41 3.29 -8.27
C SER A 57 2.45 4.33 -8.82
N GLY A 58 1.17 4.18 -8.46
CA GLY A 58 0.09 5.09 -8.84
C GLY A 58 -1.27 4.41 -8.78
N LEU A 59 -1.69 3.95 -7.59
CA LEU A 59 -3.05 3.42 -7.41
C LEU A 59 -4.07 4.56 -7.48
N ASN A 60 -4.74 4.70 -8.63
CA ASN A 60 -6.16 4.99 -8.65
C ASN A 60 -6.84 4.03 -9.64
N PRO A 61 -7.80 3.18 -9.20
CA PRO A 61 -8.53 2.32 -10.11
C PRO A 61 -9.68 3.09 -10.76
N ALA A 62 -9.44 3.76 -11.90
CA ALA A 62 -10.49 4.10 -12.86
C ALA A 62 -9.90 4.29 -14.28
N PRO A 63 -10.66 3.95 -15.34
CA PRO A 63 -10.14 3.62 -16.67
C PRO A 63 -10.07 4.83 -17.61
N VAL A 64 -9.41 4.65 -18.76
CA VAL A 64 -9.23 5.59 -19.89
C VAL A 64 -8.17 6.67 -19.61
N LYS A 65 -7.16 6.94 -20.45
CA LYS A 65 -7.17 7.08 -21.89
C LYS A 65 -5.71 7.12 -22.39
N ALA A 66 -5.51 6.60 -23.60
CA ALA A 66 -4.39 6.75 -24.53
C ALA A 66 -3.17 7.61 -24.11
N GLU A 67 -1.96 7.04 -24.18
CA GLU A 67 -0.97 7.31 -25.26
C GLU A 67 0.37 6.61 -24.94
N SER A 68 0.76 5.69 -25.84
CA SER A 68 2.14 5.25 -26.09
C SER A 68 2.96 6.41 -26.70
N PRO A 69 4.27 6.27 -27.03
CA PRO A 69 5.38 5.47 -26.48
C PRO A 69 6.68 6.31 -26.31
N VAL A 70 7.79 5.63 -25.99
CA VAL A 70 9.20 5.88 -26.41
C VAL A 70 10.20 6.09 -25.25
N ILE A 71 11.06 5.07 -25.17
CA ILE A 71 12.31 4.85 -24.41
C ILE A 71 13.44 5.71 -25.05
N PRO A 72 14.74 5.67 -24.68
CA PRO A 72 15.48 5.49 -23.41
C PRO A 72 16.52 6.64 -23.17
N GLU A 73 17.29 6.52 -22.08
CA GLU A 73 18.74 6.85 -22.01
C GLU A 73 19.21 8.29 -22.27
N ILE A 74 19.67 9.00 -21.23
CA ILE A 74 21.06 9.49 -21.09
C ILE A 74 21.26 10.28 -19.76
N ALA A 75 22.40 9.98 -19.12
CA ALA A 75 23.27 10.88 -18.36
C ALA A 75 22.76 11.67 -17.12
N GLU A 76 23.39 11.33 -15.98
CA GLU A 76 23.87 12.16 -14.84
C GLU A 76 24.15 13.66 -15.11
N PRO A 77 24.51 14.51 -14.12
CA PRO A 77 24.49 14.41 -12.63
C PRO A 77 23.93 15.69 -11.94
N ALA A 78 23.89 15.66 -10.60
CA ALA A 78 24.06 16.79 -9.67
C ALA A 78 23.15 18.04 -9.78
N GLU A 79 22.41 18.35 -8.71
CA GLU A 79 22.80 19.46 -7.83
C GLU A 79 21.95 19.48 -6.55
N ALA A 80 22.61 19.92 -5.49
CA ALA A 80 22.15 19.95 -4.13
C ALA A 80 21.13 21.06 -3.88
N VAL A 81 20.15 20.80 -3.02
CA VAL A 81 19.76 21.82 -2.03
C VAL A 81 19.56 21.14 -0.68
N ALA A 82 20.52 21.41 0.20
CA ALA A 82 20.51 21.06 1.60
C ALA A 82 19.55 21.99 2.36
N ASN A 83 18.78 21.47 3.31
CA ASN A 83 19.11 21.53 4.75
C ASN A 83 17.96 20.95 5.60
N ASP A 84 18.35 19.92 6.36
CA ASP A 84 17.67 19.20 7.44
C ASP A 84 17.61 20.09 8.73
N PRO A 85 16.78 19.82 9.77
CA PRO A 85 16.92 18.59 10.56
C PRO A 85 15.62 17.81 10.84
N GLU A 86 15.79 16.50 10.82
CA GLU A 86 14.97 15.46 11.45
C GLU A 86 14.44 15.79 12.88
N PRO A 87 13.34 15.14 13.31
CA PRO A 87 13.57 14.08 14.28
C PRO A 87 13.11 12.72 13.74
N VAL A 88 14.13 11.90 13.52
CA VAL A 88 14.10 10.45 13.56
C VAL A 88 13.43 9.98 14.83
N GLU A 89 12.30 9.30 14.70
CA GLU A 89 12.05 8.14 15.56
C GLU A 89 11.52 6.98 14.72
N ASP A 90 12.41 5.99 14.60
CA ASP A 90 12.14 4.57 14.47
C ASP A 90 11.38 4.10 13.23
N THR A 91 12.14 3.80 12.17
CA THR A 91 11.70 2.75 11.24
C THR A 91 11.96 1.38 11.86
N PRO A 92 10.93 0.52 11.91
CA PRO A 92 11.16 -0.87 11.60
C PRO A 92 10.33 -1.26 10.38
N SER A 93 11.06 -1.63 9.33
CA SER A 93 10.60 -2.51 8.26
C SER A 93 10.09 -3.82 8.87
N GLN A 94 8.82 -3.85 9.27
CA GLN A 94 8.11 -5.07 9.62
C GLN A 94 6.88 -5.17 8.74
N GLY A 95 6.84 -6.23 7.94
CA GLY A 95 5.79 -6.47 6.96
C GLY A 95 4.39 -6.21 7.53
N ARG A 96 3.64 -5.35 6.85
CA ARG A 96 2.17 -5.26 6.94
C ARG A 96 1.61 -4.96 8.35
N ARG A 97 2.13 -4.00 9.11
CA ARG A 97 1.30 -3.37 10.16
C ARG A 97 0.41 -2.32 9.50
N ARG A 98 -0.88 -2.65 9.31
CA ARG A 98 -1.88 -1.71 8.75
C ARG A 98 -2.15 -0.51 9.65
N TYR A 99 -1.84 -0.63 10.94
CA TYR A 99 -2.11 0.38 11.95
C TYR A 99 -0.89 0.53 12.86
N SER A 100 -0.56 1.76 13.22
CA SER A 100 0.40 2.14 14.25
C SER A 100 -0.30 3.05 15.27
N LYS A 101 0.26 3.26 16.47
CA LYS A 101 -0.34 4.15 17.49
C LYS A 101 -0.63 5.54 16.91
N SER A 102 0.30 6.07 16.12
CA SER A 102 0.15 7.37 15.44
C SER A 102 -0.93 7.36 14.35
N ILE A 103 -0.99 6.33 13.50
CA ILE A 103 -2.06 6.21 12.49
C ILE A 103 -3.44 6.14 13.17
N ILE A 104 -3.60 5.32 14.20
CA ILE A 104 -4.87 5.20 14.94
C ILE A 104 -5.25 6.55 15.57
N THR A 105 -4.27 7.27 16.13
CA THR A 105 -4.46 8.61 16.70
C THR A 105 -4.97 9.60 15.66
N GLN A 106 -4.32 9.66 14.49
CA GLN A 106 -4.74 10.56 13.41
C GLN A 106 -6.16 10.26 12.92
N MET A 107 -6.49 8.97 12.76
CA MET A 107 -7.82 8.54 12.34
C MET A 107 -8.91 8.92 13.36
N LEU A 108 -8.61 8.76 14.65
CA LEU A 108 -9.52 9.20 15.72
C LEU A 108 -9.67 10.72 15.73
N LEU A 109 -8.58 11.48 15.62
CA LEU A 109 -8.60 12.95 15.59
C LEU A 109 -9.39 13.50 14.40
N ASP A 110 -9.28 12.87 13.22
CA ASP A 110 -10.07 13.23 12.05
C ASP A 110 -11.58 13.05 12.31
N GLU A 111 -11.96 11.91 12.89
CA GLU A 111 -13.35 11.65 13.27
C GLU A 111 -13.87 12.61 14.34
N PHE A 112 -13.02 12.99 15.31
CA PHE A 112 -13.34 14.00 16.31
C PHE A 112 -13.62 15.36 15.66
N LYS A 113 -12.82 15.77 14.67
CA LYS A 113 -13.06 17.00 13.90
C LYS A 113 -14.36 16.91 13.09
N ARG A 114 -14.67 15.74 12.53
CA ARG A 114 -15.87 15.48 11.73
C ARG A 114 -17.15 15.56 12.56
N LEU A 115 -17.14 14.97 13.76
CA LEU A 115 -18.30 14.91 14.65
C LEU A 115 -18.41 16.13 15.58
N GLY A 116 -17.31 16.86 15.81
CA GLY A 116 -17.23 17.93 16.80
C GLY A 116 -17.39 17.46 18.26
N LYS A 117 -17.35 16.14 18.49
CA LYS A 117 -17.50 15.49 19.80
C LYS A 117 -16.63 14.24 19.86
N LYS A 118 -16.24 13.82 21.07
CA LYS A 118 -15.45 12.60 21.29
C LYS A 118 -16.23 11.40 20.72
N PRO A 119 -15.78 10.76 19.64
CA PRO A 119 -16.50 9.64 19.05
C PRO A 119 -16.63 8.53 20.09
N THR A 120 -17.86 8.09 20.27
CA THR A 120 -18.17 6.99 21.18
C THR A 120 -17.79 5.65 20.56
N ARG A 121 -17.72 4.58 21.38
CA ARG A 121 -17.45 3.21 20.91
C ARG A 121 -18.33 2.80 19.71
N LYS A 122 -19.60 3.21 19.73
CA LYS A 122 -20.55 2.96 18.63
C LYS A 122 -20.19 3.72 17.35
N GLU A 123 -19.74 4.96 17.47
CA GLU A 123 -19.36 5.78 16.30
C GLU A 123 -18.06 5.27 15.68
N ILE A 124 -17.09 4.84 16.49
CA ILE A 124 -15.86 4.24 15.97
C ILE A 124 -16.15 2.93 15.23
N ASP A 125 -17.02 2.08 15.79
CA ASP A 125 -17.40 0.81 15.16
C ASP A 125 -18.27 0.99 13.90
N ALA A 126 -19.10 2.04 13.86
CA ALA A 126 -19.91 2.39 12.69
C ALA A 126 -19.05 2.87 11.51
N ASN A 127 -17.88 3.43 11.78
CA ASN A 127 -16.98 3.91 10.74
C ASN A 127 -16.07 2.81 10.22
N LYS A 128 -16.38 2.31 9.02
CA LYS A 128 -15.55 1.32 8.31
C LYS A 128 -14.14 1.81 7.97
N ASN A 129 -13.94 3.13 7.97
CA ASN A 129 -12.63 3.74 7.77
C ASN A 129 -11.79 3.71 9.04
N LEU A 130 -12.38 3.55 10.23
CA LEU A 130 -11.65 3.49 11.49
C LEU A 130 -11.29 2.05 11.86
N PRO A 131 -10.17 1.84 12.56
CA PRO A 131 -9.89 0.56 13.18
C PRO A 131 -10.97 0.26 14.23
N THR A 132 -11.33 -1.02 14.36
CA THR A 132 -12.29 -1.48 15.37
C THR A 132 -11.87 -1.01 16.76
N VAL A 133 -12.82 -0.75 17.64
CA VAL A 133 -12.54 -0.24 19.00
C VAL A 133 -11.54 -1.14 19.73
N SER A 134 -11.66 -2.46 19.58
CA SER A 134 -10.70 -3.42 20.15
C SER A 134 -9.27 -3.20 19.67
N THR A 135 -9.10 -2.84 18.39
CA THR A 135 -7.79 -2.50 17.82
C THR A 135 -7.26 -1.23 18.48
N CYS A 136 -8.07 -0.17 18.61
CA CYS A 136 -7.66 1.04 19.32
C CYS A 136 -7.22 0.72 20.75
N LEU A 137 -8.06 0.01 21.52
CA LEU A 137 -7.76 -0.38 22.90
C LEU A 137 -6.45 -1.19 23.01
N ASN A 138 -6.22 -2.13 22.10
CA ASN A 138 -5.02 -2.98 22.10
C ASN A 138 -3.72 -2.19 21.83
N TYR A 139 -3.77 -1.17 20.97
CA TYR A 139 -2.59 -0.34 20.68
C TYR A 139 -2.27 0.68 21.77
N PHE A 140 -3.29 1.13 22.51
CA PHE A 140 -3.13 2.06 23.63
C PHE A 140 -2.98 1.35 24.98
N GLY A 141 -3.18 0.03 25.04
CA GLY A 141 -3.10 -0.74 26.29
C GLY A 141 -4.21 -0.40 27.29
N THR A 142 -5.32 0.18 26.82
CA THR A 142 -6.43 0.63 27.67
C THR A 142 -7.66 -0.25 27.51
N THR A 143 -8.60 -0.14 28.45
CA THR A 143 -9.89 -0.87 28.39
C THR A 143 -11.07 0.05 28.10
N ARG A 144 -10.87 1.37 28.12
CA ARG A 144 -11.91 2.38 27.88
C ARG A 144 -11.48 3.35 26.81
N ILE A 145 -12.42 3.67 25.91
CA ILE A 145 -12.18 4.66 24.86
C ILE A 145 -11.91 6.06 25.44
N GLY A 146 -12.45 6.37 26.62
CA GLY A 146 -12.16 7.62 27.32
C GLY A 146 -10.68 7.76 27.68
N ASP A 147 -10.04 6.68 28.15
CA ASP A 147 -8.61 6.68 28.47
C ASP A 147 -7.74 6.80 27.21
N VAL A 148 -8.18 6.23 26.08
CA VAL A 148 -7.54 6.46 24.77
C VAL A 148 -7.56 7.94 24.40
N TRP A 149 -8.69 8.63 24.61
CA TRP A 149 -8.81 10.06 24.36
C TRP A 149 -7.96 10.90 25.30
N ASP A 150 -7.82 10.49 26.57
CA ASP A 150 -6.98 11.17 27.55
C ASP A 150 -5.48 11.07 27.16
N GLU A 151 -5.02 9.87 26.78
CA GLU A 151 -3.68 9.66 26.22
C GLU A 151 -3.45 10.53 24.98
N ILE A 152 -4.38 10.53 24.02
CA ILE A 152 -4.23 11.32 22.78
C ILE A 152 -4.15 12.83 23.07
N LEU A 153 -4.94 13.32 24.02
CA LEU A 153 -4.95 14.74 24.39
C LEU A 153 -3.77 15.15 25.29
N LYS A 154 -3.16 14.18 25.96
CA LYS A 154 -1.94 14.38 26.77
C LYS A 154 -0.68 14.46 25.93
N ASP A 155 -0.67 13.77 24.79
CA ASP A 155 0.44 13.74 23.82
C ASP A 155 0.36 14.88 22.78
N LEU A 156 -0.70 15.69 22.81
CA LEU A 156 -0.95 16.82 21.91
C LEU A 156 -0.43 18.15 22.48
#